data_AF-A0A6J5US55-F1
#
_entry.id   AF-A0A6J5US55-F1
#
_cell.length_a   1.000
_cell.length_b   1.000
_cell.length_c   1.000
_cell.angle_alpha   90.00
_cell.angle_beta   90.00
_cell.angle_gamma   90.00
#
_symmetry.space_group_name_H-M   'P 1'
#
loop_
_entity.id
_entity.type
_entity.pdbx_description
1 polymer ?
#
loop_
_entity_poly.entity_id
_entity_poly.type
_entity_poly.pdbx_seq_one_letter_code
_entity_poly.pdbx_strand_id
1 'polypeptide(L)'
;MSSRTSSKKAAAEAAEAAIQSIGLGYDLTVDLKLKYCKRQQSAVGVGVDSRLIAIDDDQVREIAIPGAGGLCIPNVPKSIKCDKGERMRFGSDVLSFQQMSEQFNQELTLSGKIPTGHFNTAFEFTGGWQKDAANTKTLAFDGISITLYSVALEKSQVALRDHIKHAVPSSWDPAALARFIDKYGTHVIVGVKMGGKDMIYAKQQHSSPLQPADVQKN
;
A
#
# COMPACT_ATOMS: atom_id res chain seq x y z
N MET A 1 6.01 -7.99 32.65
CA MET A 1 6.60 -6.67 32.31
C MET A 1 7.43 -6.70 31.03
N SER A 2 8.24 -7.75 30.77
CA SER A 2 9.05 -7.89 29.53
C SER A 2 8.25 -7.82 28.20
N SER A 3 7.08 -8.46 28.12
CA SER A 3 6.25 -8.50 26.90
C SER A 3 5.60 -7.17 26.52
N ARG A 4 5.41 -6.26 27.49
CA ARG A 4 4.76 -4.96 27.26
C ARG A 4 5.76 -3.95 26.68
N THR A 5 7.01 -4.03 27.12
CA THR A 5 8.12 -3.21 26.61
C THR A 5 8.48 -3.60 25.18
N SER A 6 8.50 -4.90 24.84
CA SER A 6 8.74 -5.36 23.48
C SER A 6 7.61 -4.96 22.52
N SER A 7 6.35 -5.04 22.95
CA SER A 7 5.19 -4.60 22.16
C SER A 7 5.22 -3.09 21.88
N LYS A 8 5.60 -2.25 22.86
CA LYS A 8 5.72 -0.80 22.66
C LYS A 8 6.85 -0.44 21.69
N LYS A 9 7.98 -1.16 21.75
CA LYS A 9 9.09 -0.99 20.80
C LYS A 9 8.67 -1.33 19.37
N ALA A 10 8.01 -2.47 19.17
CA ALA A 10 7.53 -2.87 17.85
C ALA A 10 6.49 -1.89 17.28
N ALA A 11 5.63 -1.33 18.13
CA ALA A 11 4.67 -0.29 17.71
C ALA A 11 5.37 1.01 17.27
N ALA A 12 6.44 1.41 17.97
CA ALA A 12 7.26 2.55 17.59
C ALA A 12 7.96 2.33 16.25
N GLU A 13 8.64 1.19 16.09
CA GLU A 13 9.31 0.81 14.83
C GLU A 13 8.33 0.78 13.65
N ALA A 14 7.11 0.26 13.85
CA ALA A 14 6.07 0.23 12.82
C ALA A 14 5.57 1.63 12.45
N ALA A 15 5.38 2.51 13.44
CA ALA A 15 4.96 3.89 13.21
C ALA A 15 6.03 4.71 12.48
N GLU A 16 7.29 4.57 12.90
CA GLU A 16 8.44 5.18 12.23
C GLU A 16 8.55 4.69 10.77
N ALA A 17 8.43 3.39 10.55
CA ALA A 17 8.47 2.81 9.20
C ALA A 17 7.32 3.34 8.31
N ALA A 18 6.13 3.54 8.88
CA ALA A 18 4.99 4.12 8.17
C ALA A 18 5.26 5.58 7.78
N ILE A 19 5.75 6.41 8.70
CA ILE A 19 6.09 7.82 8.47
C ILE A 19 7.21 7.94 7.42
N GLN A 20 8.27 7.15 7.55
CA GLN A 20 9.40 7.15 6.62
C GLN A 20 9.04 6.59 5.23
N SER A 21 7.91 5.89 5.10
CA SER A 21 7.45 5.40 3.80
C SER A 21 6.82 6.50 2.93
N ILE A 22 6.37 7.60 3.53
CA ILE A 22 5.74 8.69 2.81
C ILE A 22 6.75 9.34 1.86
N GLY A 23 6.37 9.41 0.59
CA GLY A 23 7.17 9.93 -0.49
C GLY A 23 8.12 8.91 -1.13
N LEU A 24 8.18 7.67 -0.64
CA LEU A 24 8.94 6.61 -1.29
C LEU A 24 8.23 6.08 -2.54
N GLY A 25 9.04 5.53 -3.44
CA GLY A 25 8.57 4.79 -4.61
C GLY A 25 7.99 3.42 -4.26
N TYR A 26 7.11 2.90 -5.10
CA TYR A 26 6.47 1.60 -4.93
C TYR A 26 5.98 1.01 -6.25
N ASP A 27 6.05 -0.32 -6.38
CA ASP A 27 5.52 -1.04 -7.55
C ASP A 27 4.09 -1.51 -7.29
N LEU A 28 3.13 -0.95 -8.03
CA LEU A 28 1.72 -1.30 -7.88
C LEU A 28 1.43 -2.76 -8.23
N THR A 29 2.36 -3.42 -8.93
CA THR A 29 2.28 -4.84 -9.29
C THR A 29 2.65 -5.79 -8.15
N VAL A 30 3.10 -5.29 -6.98
CA VAL A 30 3.36 -6.10 -5.78
C VAL A 30 2.33 -5.82 -4.66
N ASP A 31 2.44 -6.55 -3.55
CA ASP A 31 1.55 -6.43 -2.37
C ASP A 31 1.90 -5.21 -1.50
N LEU A 32 0.94 -4.62 -0.79
CA LEU A 32 1.04 -3.31 -0.12
C LEU A 32 1.93 -3.29 1.14
N LYS A 33 2.74 -4.32 1.36
CA LYS A 33 3.59 -4.41 2.55
C LYS A 33 4.73 -3.40 2.45
N LEU A 34 5.01 -2.70 3.55
CA LEU A 34 6.08 -1.69 3.65
C LEU A 34 7.49 -2.21 3.28
N LYS A 35 7.70 -3.53 3.31
CA LYS A 35 8.96 -4.14 2.84
C LYS A 35 9.23 -3.93 1.35
N TYR A 36 8.19 -3.64 0.56
CA TYR A 36 8.30 -3.41 -0.88
C TYR A 36 8.47 -1.93 -1.27
N CYS A 37 8.51 -1.00 -0.31
CA CYS A 37 8.88 0.39 -0.61
C CYS A 37 10.29 0.42 -1.22
N LYS A 38 10.47 1.20 -2.28
CA LYS A 38 11.77 1.45 -2.91
C LYS A 38 12.61 2.29 -1.96
N ARG A 39 13.51 1.63 -1.23
CA ARG A 39 14.53 2.25 -0.39
C ARG A 39 15.86 2.10 -1.11
N GLN A 40 16.52 3.21 -1.40
CA GLN A 40 17.86 3.17 -1.95
C GLN A 40 18.83 2.76 -0.84
N GLN A 41 19.58 1.68 -1.06
CA GLN A 41 20.66 1.30 -0.15
C GLN A 41 21.84 2.25 -0.40
N SER A 42 22.28 2.98 0.62
CA SER A 42 23.52 3.75 0.53
C SER A 42 24.70 2.79 0.64
N ALA A 43 25.58 2.81 -0.36
CA ALA A 43 26.85 2.08 -0.30
C ALA A 43 27.87 2.77 0.62
N VAL A 44 27.62 4.01 1.08
CA VAL A 44 28.59 4.77 1.88
C VAL A 44 27.86 5.73 2.82
N GLY A 45 27.75 5.34 4.10
CA GLY A 45 27.81 6.17 5.32
C GLY A 45 26.88 7.38 5.53
N VAL A 46 26.20 7.89 4.52
CA VAL A 46 25.25 9.00 4.58
C VAL A 46 23.98 8.51 3.88
N GLY A 47 22.87 8.52 4.62
CA GLY A 47 21.58 8.06 4.10
C GLY A 47 21.13 8.97 2.97
N VAL A 48 21.22 8.49 1.72
CA VAL A 48 20.56 9.15 0.60
C VAL A 48 19.06 9.02 0.86
N ASP A 49 18.43 10.15 1.09
CA ASP A 49 16.99 10.19 1.29
C ASP A 49 16.29 9.70 0.03
N SER A 50 15.64 8.54 0.18
CA SER A 50 15.02 7.77 -0.89
C SER A 50 13.66 8.32 -1.33
N ARG A 51 13.17 9.40 -0.70
CA ARG A 51 11.90 10.04 -1.09
C ARG A 51 12.01 10.61 -2.49
N LEU A 52 11.00 10.35 -3.31
CA LEU A 52 10.88 10.83 -4.68
C LEU A 52 10.32 12.25 -4.74
N ILE A 53 9.57 12.62 -3.70
CA ILE A 53 8.93 13.92 -3.55
C ILE A 53 9.66 14.77 -2.51
N ALA A 54 9.60 16.08 -2.68
CA ALA A 54 10.08 17.03 -1.70
C ALA A 54 9.13 17.07 -0.49
N ILE A 55 9.70 16.94 0.70
CA ILE A 55 9.02 17.10 1.98
C ILE A 55 9.93 18.03 2.81
N ASP A 56 9.35 19.05 3.41
CA ASP A 56 10.06 20.00 4.27
C ASP A 56 10.38 19.35 5.62
N ASP A 57 11.66 19.03 5.84
CA ASP A 57 12.17 18.49 7.10
C ASP A 57 12.69 19.58 8.06
N ASP A 58 12.67 20.86 7.68
CA ASP A 58 13.06 21.96 8.58
C ASP A 58 11.93 22.23 9.59
N GLN A 59 10.69 22.00 9.16
CA GLN A 59 9.49 22.18 9.97
C GLN A 59 8.96 20.85 10.49
N VAL A 60 9.52 20.38 11.60
CA VAL A 60 9.12 19.13 12.25
C VAL A 60 8.31 19.34 13.54
N ARG A 61 7.58 18.29 13.94
CA ARG A 61 6.87 18.21 15.21
C ARG A 61 6.89 16.78 15.77
N GLU A 62 6.53 16.67 17.03
CA GLU A 62 6.13 15.39 17.61
C GLU A 62 4.67 15.08 17.23
N ILE A 63 4.38 13.82 16.90
CA ILE A 63 3.01 13.33 16.70
C ILE A 63 2.70 12.16 17.63
N ALA A 64 1.51 12.18 18.25
CA ALA A 64 1.02 11.07 19.04
C ALA A 64 0.42 10.00 18.12
N ILE A 65 0.71 8.72 18.38
CA ILE A 65 0.16 7.60 17.63
C ILE A 65 -1.15 7.15 18.27
N PRO A 66 -2.30 7.27 17.57
CA PRO A 66 -3.59 6.88 18.11
C PRO A 66 -3.63 5.42 18.56
N GLY A 67 -4.18 5.16 19.75
CA GLY A 67 -4.34 3.81 20.30
C GLY A 67 -3.06 3.16 20.84
N ALA A 68 -1.90 3.81 20.75
CA ALA A 68 -0.60 3.23 21.15
C ALA A 68 -0.14 3.61 22.57
N GLY A 69 -1.08 3.91 23.48
CA GLY A 69 -0.76 4.12 24.91
C GLY A 69 0.19 5.29 25.19
N GLY A 70 -0.02 6.42 24.52
CA GLY A 70 0.80 7.63 24.69
C GLY A 70 2.16 7.56 23.98
N LEU A 71 2.33 6.66 23.01
CA LEU A 71 3.48 6.67 22.12
C LEU A 71 3.47 7.94 21.26
N CYS A 72 4.60 8.63 21.23
CA CYS A 72 4.84 9.78 20.36
C CYS A 72 6.07 9.52 19.49
N ILE A 73 6.03 9.99 18.24
CA ILE A 73 7.16 9.95 17.31
C ILE A 73 7.66 11.39 17.10
N PRO A 74 8.93 11.70 17.43
CA PRO A 74 9.51 13.02 17.24
C PRO A 74 9.93 13.25 15.79
N ASN A 75 10.30 14.49 15.47
CA ASN A 75 10.93 14.88 14.19
C ASN A 75 10.12 14.51 12.94
N VAL A 76 8.79 14.56 13.02
CA VAL A 76 7.90 14.28 11.89
C VAL A 76 7.61 15.58 11.14
N PRO A 77 7.84 15.65 9.81
CA PRO A 77 7.49 16.80 8.99
C PRO A 77 6.04 17.25 9.20
N LYS A 78 5.81 18.56 9.28
CA LYS A 78 4.47 19.12 9.55
C LYS A 78 3.43 18.72 8.49
N SER A 79 3.86 18.47 7.26
CA SER A 79 3.02 18.02 6.16
C SER A 79 2.57 16.56 6.29
N ILE A 80 3.14 15.76 7.20
CA ILE A 80 2.70 14.39 7.45
C ILE A 80 1.73 14.37 8.63
N LYS A 81 0.50 13.96 8.37
CA LYS A 81 -0.56 13.79 9.37
C LYS A 81 -0.66 12.36 9.83
N CYS A 82 -1.08 12.17 11.08
CA CYS A 82 -1.44 10.88 11.61
C CYS A 82 -2.84 10.98 12.22
N ASP A 83 -3.80 10.28 11.62
CA ASP A 83 -5.20 10.32 12.03
C ASP A 83 -5.59 9.00 12.69
N LYS A 84 -6.57 9.07 13.58
CA LYS A 84 -7.13 7.88 14.23
C LYS A 84 -7.78 7.01 13.17
N GLY A 85 -7.49 5.71 13.21
CA GLY A 85 -8.10 4.74 12.32
C GLY A 85 -9.51 4.36 12.72
N GLU A 86 -10.08 3.46 11.94
CA GLU A 86 -11.41 2.90 12.13
C GLU A 86 -11.37 1.37 12.06
N ARG A 87 -12.35 0.75 12.73
CA ARG A 87 -12.61 -0.69 12.61
C ARG A 87 -13.86 -0.86 11.77
N MET A 88 -13.75 -1.60 10.68
CA MET A 88 -14.89 -1.92 9.83
C MET A 88 -14.89 -3.40 9.45
N ARG A 89 -16.09 -3.99 9.37
CA ARG A 89 -16.29 -5.28 8.72
C ARG A 89 -16.49 -5.00 7.24
N PHE A 90 -15.83 -5.78 6.39
CA PHE A 90 -15.90 -5.65 4.95
C PHE A 90 -16.35 -6.99 4.37
N GLY A 91 -17.47 -6.98 3.67
CA GLY A 91 -17.94 -8.08 2.84
C GLY A 91 -18.23 -7.55 1.44
N SER A 92 -17.83 -8.29 0.41
CA SER A 92 -18.20 -7.98 -0.97
C SER A 92 -19.41 -8.80 -1.39
N ASP A 93 -20.09 -8.34 -2.45
CA ASP A 93 -20.94 -9.23 -3.25
C ASP A 93 -20.08 -10.29 -3.97
N VAL A 94 -20.77 -11.23 -4.64
CA VAL A 94 -20.14 -12.18 -5.56
C VAL A 94 -19.92 -11.49 -6.90
N LEU A 95 -18.69 -11.10 -7.19
CA LEU A 95 -18.34 -10.23 -8.31
C LEU A 95 -17.55 -10.97 -9.40
N SER A 96 -17.62 -10.46 -10.63
CA SER A 96 -16.67 -10.87 -11.68
C SER A 96 -15.25 -10.41 -11.36
N PHE A 97 -14.25 -11.01 -12.03
CA PHE A 97 -12.84 -10.62 -11.90
C PHE A 97 -12.63 -9.11 -12.10
N GLN A 98 -13.25 -8.53 -13.13
CA GLN A 98 -13.08 -7.11 -13.47
C GLN A 98 -13.72 -6.18 -12.42
N GLN A 99 -14.91 -6.53 -11.93
CA GLN A 99 -15.60 -5.74 -10.90
C GLN A 99 -14.82 -5.78 -9.58
N MET A 100 -14.33 -6.96 -9.18
CA MET A 100 -13.52 -7.10 -7.97
C MET A 100 -12.18 -6.35 -8.10
N SER A 101 -11.52 -6.43 -9.26
CA SER A 101 -10.30 -5.66 -9.52
C SER A 101 -10.55 -4.15 -9.44
N GLU A 102 -11.68 -3.67 -9.97
CA GLU A 102 -12.07 -2.26 -9.89
C GLU A 102 -12.33 -1.82 -8.44
N GLN A 103 -13.01 -2.66 -7.64
CA GLN A 103 -13.23 -2.40 -6.22
C GLN A 103 -11.91 -2.29 -5.45
N PHE A 104 -10.96 -3.21 -5.67
CA PHE A 104 -9.62 -3.15 -5.06
C PHE A 104 -8.85 -1.88 -5.47
N ASN A 105 -9.00 -1.43 -6.71
CA ASN A 105 -8.35 -0.20 -7.19
C ASN A 105 -8.92 1.04 -6.52
N GLN A 106 -10.24 1.10 -6.32
CA GLN A 106 -10.90 2.20 -5.62
C GLN A 106 -10.42 2.32 -4.17
N GLU A 107 -10.15 1.20 -3.48
CA GLU A 107 -9.57 1.21 -2.13
C GLU A 107 -8.19 1.89 -2.08
N LEU A 108 -7.45 1.87 -3.20
CA LEU A 108 -6.16 2.55 -3.37
C LEU A 108 -6.28 3.94 -4.02
N THR A 109 -7.50 4.46 -4.18
CA THR A 109 -7.79 5.72 -4.88
C THR A 109 -7.29 5.71 -6.34
N LEU A 110 -7.34 4.53 -6.98
CA LEU A 110 -7.01 4.33 -8.38
C LEU A 110 -8.27 4.12 -9.21
N SER A 111 -8.18 4.46 -10.50
CA SER A 111 -9.24 4.22 -11.47
C SER A 111 -8.92 3.01 -12.36
N GLY A 112 -9.96 2.47 -13.00
CA GLY A 112 -9.83 1.39 -13.97
C GLY A 112 -9.81 -0.01 -13.36
N LYS A 113 -9.62 -1.01 -14.23
CA LYS A 113 -9.89 -2.43 -13.94
C LYS A 113 -8.67 -3.33 -14.09
N ILE A 114 -7.47 -2.74 -14.18
CA ILE A 114 -6.23 -3.50 -14.26
C ILE A 114 -5.90 -3.99 -12.84
N PRO A 115 -5.68 -5.30 -12.64
CA PRO A 115 -5.44 -5.84 -11.31
C PRO A 115 -4.09 -5.40 -10.75
N THR A 116 -4.11 -4.99 -9.49
CA THR A 116 -2.92 -4.63 -8.71
C THR A 116 -2.29 -5.87 -8.08
N GLY A 117 -1.04 -5.75 -7.64
CA GLY A 117 -0.38 -6.81 -6.89
C GLY A 117 -1.07 -7.13 -5.56
N HIS A 118 -1.75 -6.15 -4.96
CA HIS A 118 -2.61 -6.36 -3.79
C HIS A 118 -3.76 -7.31 -4.09
N PHE A 119 -4.49 -7.05 -5.18
CA PHE A 119 -5.56 -7.93 -5.65
C PHE A 119 -5.04 -9.33 -5.99
N ASN A 120 -3.91 -9.41 -6.71
CA ASN A 120 -3.31 -10.69 -7.07
C ASN A 120 -2.91 -11.50 -5.83
N THR A 121 -2.33 -10.84 -4.82
CA THR A 121 -1.94 -11.50 -3.56
C THR A 121 -3.17 -11.97 -2.77
N ALA A 122 -4.23 -11.16 -2.71
CA ALA A 122 -5.44 -11.49 -1.98
C ALA A 122 -6.13 -12.77 -2.49
N PHE A 123 -6.15 -12.98 -3.80
CA PHE A 123 -6.80 -14.14 -4.43
C PHE A 123 -5.80 -15.19 -4.94
N GLU A 124 -4.52 -15.07 -4.60
CA GLU A 124 -3.45 -15.99 -5.02
C GLU A 124 -3.38 -16.18 -6.55
N PHE A 125 -3.43 -15.07 -7.28
CA PHE A 125 -3.19 -15.03 -8.71
C PHE A 125 -1.70 -14.92 -9.01
N THR A 126 -1.24 -15.74 -9.96
CA THR A 126 0.19 -15.83 -10.35
C THR A 126 0.38 -15.85 -11.87
N GLY A 127 -0.71 -15.87 -12.64
CA GLY A 127 -0.67 -15.88 -14.10
C GLY A 127 -0.66 -14.48 -14.71
N GLY A 128 -0.71 -14.43 -16.03
CA GLY A 128 -1.08 -13.20 -16.73
C GLY A 128 -2.55 -12.88 -16.48
N TRP A 129 -2.88 -11.62 -16.22
CA TRP A 129 -4.23 -11.24 -15.77
C TRP A 129 -5.35 -11.69 -16.72
N GLN A 130 -5.10 -11.75 -18.04
CA GLN A 130 -6.08 -12.25 -19.00
C GLN A 130 -6.42 -13.73 -18.76
N LYS A 131 -5.40 -14.54 -18.44
CA LYS A 131 -5.57 -15.96 -18.15
C LYS A 131 -6.26 -16.15 -16.80
N ASP A 132 -5.87 -15.38 -15.80
CA ASP A 132 -6.49 -15.45 -14.47
C ASP A 132 -7.96 -15.02 -14.51
N ALA A 133 -8.27 -13.97 -15.26
CA ALA A 133 -9.64 -13.55 -15.52
C ALA A 133 -10.45 -14.62 -16.25
N ALA A 134 -9.90 -15.22 -17.32
CA ALA A 134 -10.60 -16.26 -18.09
C ALA A 134 -10.90 -17.53 -17.26
N ASN A 135 -10.02 -17.87 -16.32
CA ASN A 135 -10.19 -19.04 -15.44
C ASN A 135 -10.98 -18.74 -14.17
N THR A 136 -11.41 -17.50 -13.95
CA THR A 136 -12.17 -17.10 -12.77
C THR A 136 -13.63 -16.88 -13.13
N LYS A 137 -14.53 -17.58 -12.44
CA LYS A 137 -15.99 -17.37 -12.57
C LYS A 137 -16.41 -16.15 -11.77
N THR A 138 -16.13 -16.18 -10.47
CA THR A 138 -16.51 -15.14 -9.51
C THR A 138 -15.49 -15.05 -8.38
N LEU A 139 -15.47 -13.91 -7.72
CA LEU A 139 -14.65 -13.60 -6.56
C LEU A 139 -15.55 -13.01 -5.47
N ALA A 140 -15.23 -13.32 -4.22
CA ALA A 140 -15.86 -12.70 -3.06
C ALA A 140 -14.87 -12.61 -1.90
N PHE A 141 -15.12 -11.73 -0.94
CA PHE A 141 -14.42 -11.72 0.33
C PHE A 141 -15.35 -11.34 1.49
N ASP A 142 -15.04 -11.83 2.69
CA ASP A 142 -15.63 -11.35 3.95
C ASP A 142 -14.55 -11.34 5.04
N GLY A 143 -14.66 -10.37 5.96
CA GLY A 143 -13.75 -10.28 7.09
C GLY A 143 -13.75 -8.94 7.79
N ILE A 144 -12.75 -8.75 8.65
CA ILE A 144 -12.59 -7.57 9.48
C ILE A 144 -11.27 -6.91 9.13
N SER A 145 -11.31 -5.60 8.87
CA SER A 145 -10.12 -4.76 8.77
C SER A 145 -10.14 -3.72 9.88
N ILE A 146 -9.06 -3.70 10.65
CA ILE A 146 -8.83 -2.77 11.75
C ILE A 146 -7.71 -1.85 11.31
N THR A 147 -8.06 -0.62 10.97
CA THR A 147 -7.08 0.47 10.86
C THR A 147 -6.92 1.06 12.25
N LEU A 148 -5.71 0.99 12.82
CA LEU A 148 -5.40 1.60 14.11
C LEU A 148 -5.16 3.11 13.94
N TYR A 149 -4.40 3.46 12.91
CA TYR A 149 -4.13 4.84 12.50
C TYR A 149 -3.77 4.88 11.02
N SER A 150 -3.95 6.04 10.41
CA SER A 150 -3.40 6.36 9.09
C SER A 150 -2.23 7.33 9.23
N VAL A 151 -1.30 7.27 8.29
CA VAL A 151 -0.27 8.28 8.10
C VAL A 151 -0.40 8.77 6.66
N ALA A 152 -0.54 10.08 6.46
CA ALA A 152 -0.75 10.63 5.13
C ALA A 152 -0.08 11.99 4.96
N LEU A 153 0.40 12.24 3.75
CA LEU A 153 0.81 13.56 3.33
C LEU A 153 -0.43 14.46 3.21
N GLU A 154 -0.37 15.64 3.83
CA GLU A 154 -1.38 16.66 3.69
C GLU A 154 -1.49 17.08 2.22
N LYS A 155 -2.72 17.17 1.70
CA LYS A 155 -3.01 17.57 0.32
C LYS A 155 -2.39 18.95 0.06
N SER A 156 -1.22 18.93 -0.54
CA SER A 156 -0.37 20.08 -0.84
C SER A 156 0.22 19.89 -2.24
N GLN A 157 0.86 20.92 -2.78
CA GLN A 157 1.52 20.84 -4.08
C GLN A 157 2.74 19.92 -3.96
N VAL A 158 2.56 18.65 -4.36
CA VAL A 158 3.63 17.64 -4.34
C VAL A 158 4.58 17.90 -5.51
N ALA A 159 5.85 18.19 -5.20
CA ALA A 159 6.89 18.35 -6.20
C ALA A 159 7.85 17.15 -6.17
N LEU A 160 8.21 16.62 -7.34
CA LEU A 160 9.31 15.68 -7.46
C LEU A 160 10.63 16.37 -7.09
N ARG A 161 11.56 15.63 -6.49
CA ARG A 161 12.93 16.10 -6.29
C ARG A 161 13.64 16.25 -7.62
N ASP A 162 14.58 17.19 -7.69
CA ASP A 162 15.23 17.50 -8.96
C ASP A 162 16.01 16.32 -9.52
N HIS A 163 16.73 15.57 -8.68
CA HIS A 163 17.44 14.38 -9.15
C HIS A 163 16.52 13.30 -9.73
N ILE A 164 15.24 13.24 -9.31
CA ILE A 164 14.23 12.35 -9.89
C ILE A 164 13.78 12.86 -11.25
N LYS A 165 13.50 14.17 -11.37
CA LYS A 165 13.15 14.80 -12.66
C LYS A 165 14.21 14.54 -13.73
N HIS A 166 15.49 14.68 -13.37
CA HIS A 166 16.61 14.42 -14.28
C HIS A 166 16.77 12.93 -14.63
N ALA A 167 16.29 12.02 -13.78
CA ALA A 167 16.35 10.58 -14.01
C ALA A 167 15.22 10.07 -14.93
N VAL A 168 14.17 10.86 -15.15
CA VAL A 168 13.07 10.50 -16.07
C VAL A 168 13.62 10.38 -17.48
N PRO A 169 13.42 9.23 -18.17
CA PRO A 169 13.83 9.08 -19.56
C PRO A 169 13.17 10.15 -20.45
N SER A 170 13.98 10.81 -21.29
CA SER A 170 13.50 11.87 -22.20
C SER A 170 12.79 11.34 -23.46
N SER A 171 12.77 10.02 -23.66
CA SER A 171 12.16 9.35 -24.81
C SER A 171 11.55 8.01 -24.39
N TRP A 172 10.72 7.45 -25.26
CA TRP A 172 10.06 6.16 -25.05
C TRP A 172 11.00 4.98 -25.34
N ASP A 173 12.09 4.87 -24.59
CA ASP A 173 12.98 3.70 -24.59
C ASP A 173 12.52 2.67 -23.55
N PRO A 174 12.04 1.48 -23.96
CA PRO A 174 11.58 0.44 -23.05
C PRO A 174 12.63 0.04 -22.00
N ALA A 175 13.91 -0.01 -22.37
CA ALA A 175 14.97 -0.41 -21.46
C ALA A 175 15.23 0.65 -20.39
N ALA A 176 15.26 1.94 -20.77
CA ALA A 176 15.36 3.04 -19.82
C ALA A 176 14.15 3.14 -18.89
N LEU A 177 12.93 2.96 -19.40
CA LEU A 177 11.70 2.95 -18.60
C LEU A 177 11.72 1.79 -17.59
N ALA A 178 12.13 0.58 -18.02
CA ALA A 178 12.25 -0.57 -17.13
C ALA A 178 13.26 -0.30 -15.99
N ARG A 179 14.42 0.28 -16.30
CA ARG A 179 15.41 0.65 -15.26
C ARG A 179 14.88 1.74 -14.32
N PHE A 180 14.13 2.71 -14.83
CA PHE A 180 13.52 3.75 -14.00
C PHE A 180 12.50 3.16 -13.04
N ILE A 181 11.59 2.30 -13.53
CA ILE A 181 10.58 1.62 -12.72
C ILE A 181 11.25 0.69 -11.70
N ASP A 182 12.26 -0.07 -12.09
CA ASP A 182 12.98 -0.94 -11.15
C ASP A 182 13.59 -0.14 -9.99
N LYS A 183 14.15 1.05 -10.28
CA LYS A 183 14.79 1.91 -9.29
C LYS A 183 13.81 2.72 -8.43
N TYR A 184 12.82 3.34 -9.04
CA TYR A 184 11.95 4.34 -8.39
C TYR A 184 10.51 3.86 -8.21
N GLY A 185 10.15 2.73 -8.81
CA GLY A 185 8.79 2.20 -8.77
C GLY A 185 7.85 2.87 -9.76
N THR A 186 6.65 2.31 -9.85
CA THR A 186 5.55 2.85 -10.68
C THR A 186 4.77 3.99 -10.04
N HIS A 187 4.70 4.05 -8.70
CA HIS A 187 3.85 4.97 -7.93
C HIS A 187 4.62 5.55 -6.73
N VAL A 188 4.12 6.64 -6.16
CA VAL A 188 4.63 7.26 -4.94
C VAL A 188 3.65 7.05 -3.79
N ILE A 189 4.14 6.67 -2.62
CA ILE A 189 3.33 6.50 -1.42
C ILE A 189 3.01 7.88 -0.83
N VAL A 190 1.74 8.27 -0.85
CA VAL A 190 1.27 9.53 -0.22
C VAL A 190 0.47 9.30 1.05
N GLY A 191 0.15 8.05 1.36
CA GLY A 191 -0.49 7.67 2.61
C GLY A 191 -0.54 6.16 2.80
N VAL A 192 -0.61 5.75 4.06
CA VAL A 192 -0.69 4.35 4.49
C VAL A 192 -1.68 4.21 5.63
N LYS A 193 -2.33 3.05 5.71
CA LYS A 193 -3.19 2.64 6.83
C LYS A 193 -2.47 1.53 7.60
N MET A 194 -2.28 1.71 8.89
CA MET A 194 -1.57 0.79 9.76
C MET A 194 -2.55 0.05 10.67
N GLY A 195 -2.39 -1.26 10.78
CA GLY A 195 -3.27 -2.10 11.59
C GLY A 195 -3.23 -3.57 11.19
N GLY A 196 -4.38 -4.23 11.20
CA GLY A 196 -4.51 -5.65 10.89
C GLY A 196 -5.75 -5.94 10.06
N LYS A 197 -5.67 -6.97 9.22
CA LYS A 197 -6.75 -7.42 8.35
C LYS A 197 -6.87 -8.93 8.50
N ASP A 198 -8.07 -9.41 8.82
CA ASP A 198 -8.42 -10.82 8.86
C ASP A 198 -9.56 -11.04 7.87
N MET A 199 -9.23 -11.66 6.73
CA MET A 199 -10.14 -11.76 5.58
C MET A 199 -10.05 -13.13 4.96
N ILE A 200 -11.21 -13.62 4.55
CA ILE A 200 -11.35 -14.80 3.74
C ILE A 200 -11.61 -14.33 2.31
N TYR A 201 -10.80 -14.81 1.38
CA TYR A 201 -10.98 -14.56 -0.05
C TYR A 201 -11.43 -15.85 -0.72
N ALA A 202 -12.59 -15.80 -1.35
CA ALA A 202 -13.15 -16.90 -2.11
C ALA A 202 -12.91 -16.68 -3.61
N LYS A 203 -12.26 -17.66 -4.25
CA LYS A 203 -12.00 -17.67 -5.69
C LYS A 203 -12.74 -18.85 -6.33
N GLN A 204 -13.79 -18.55 -7.09
CA GLN A 204 -14.52 -19.57 -7.84
C GLN A 204 -13.90 -19.76 -9.23
N GLN A 205 -13.45 -20.98 -9.52
CA GLN A 205 -12.93 -21.35 -10.85
C GLN A 205 -14.04 -21.37 -11.91
N HIS A 206 -13.70 -21.03 -13.15
CA HIS A 206 -14.65 -21.01 -14.28
C HIS A 206 -15.38 -22.34 -14.48
N SER A 207 -14.69 -23.46 -14.25
CA SER A 207 -15.24 -24.82 -14.34
C SER A 207 -16.19 -25.19 -13.20
N SER A 208 -16.36 -24.35 -12.18
CA SER A 208 -17.23 -24.63 -11.04
C SER A 208 -18.71 -24.69 -11.45
N PRO A 209 -19.45 -25.75 -11.08
CA PRO A 209 -20.86 -25.88 -11.40
C PRO A 209 -21.75 -24.97 -10.54
N LEU A 210 -21.25 -24.49 -9.39
CA LEU A 210 -22.00 -23.67 -8.44
C LEU A 210 -22.43 -22.33 -9.07
N GLN A 211 -23.65 -21.90 -8.80
CA GLN A 211 -24.13 -20.60 -9.23
C GLN A 211 -23.76 -19.51 -8.20
N PRO A 212 -23.71 -18.23 -8.59
CA PRO A 212 -23.41 -17.14 -7.65
C PRO A 212 -24.31 -17.15 -6.39
N ALA A 213 -25.59 -17.50 -6.54
CA ALA A 213 -26.52 -17.62 -5.42
C ALA A 213 -26.19 -18.75 -4.43
N ASP A 214 -25.48 -19.79 -4.87
CA ASP A 214 -25.02 -20.88 -4.00
C ASP A 214 -23.77 -20.44 -3.22
N VAL A 215 -22.93 -19.62 -3.83
CA VAL A 215 -21.73 -19.05 -3.20
C VAL A 215 -22.11 -18.05 -2.11
N GLN A 216 -23.13 -17.21 -2.35
CA GLN A 216 -23.58 -16.18 -1.41
C GLN A 216 -24.27 -16.72 -0.14
N LYS A 217 -24.68 -18.00 -0.13
CA LYS A 217 -25.38 -18.64 1.01
C LYS A 217 -24.43 -19.21 2.07
N ASN A 218 -23.12 -19.23 1.81
CA ASN A 218 -22.09 -19.70 2.73
C ASN A 218 -21.39 -18.52 3.40
#